data_AF-A0A8H3HSS0-F1
#
_entry.id   AF-A0A8H3HSS0-F1
#
_cell.length_a   1.000
_cell.length_b   1.000
_cell.length_c   1.000
_cell.angle_alpha   90.00
_cell.angle_beta   90.00
_cell.angle_gamma   90.00
#
_symmetry.space_group_name_H-M   'P 1'
#
loop_
_entity.id
_entity.type
_entity.pdbx_description
1 polymer ?
#
loop_
_entity_poly.entity_id
_entity_poly.type
_entity_poly.pdbx_seq_one_letter_code
_entity_poly.pdbx_strand_id
1 'polypeptide(L)'
;MAHQLTPEQQALSLARKKKKEQVAAAAAAAAAQKQRDSTSTIHEKIFNNPAAKVLTREWLFGRKGRNDSTTLVATWNILAQILVRRDLFVGSDCLKTNQRHPMILAEVLSHEADIFCLQEVDRQDKLLPTFREAGFTETFGCGPGKKHGCMILYREKRYEKIAERVVLYDQEPVRVDQTDKVSIFGLTHRTRNIGLLVALRDRINGGAPPVIVATTHLFWHGLYKYERARQAGILKREAIRFRNEYGNSQSSIIMAGDFNFQPNEVGYALLRGADLTPEHYSELESSRVVHVSLDPTVPRTPRTGTDADDDDEAAGAGAAPRPDLKRDNGEGEEESEPVVATRIKDARVAVETDGLLTNEEMLELFDTGEKARSAYDEILKQSANQTGEADNVVSARDPSMKGRKGANEPMWSCFTHYWRSTLDYIFIVDPPEKKDAVQVLDALKSARTEVLGDGLPRLRISPSDHVALAALLGKGTPQA
;
A
#
# COMPACT_ATOMS: atom_id res chain seq x y z
N MET A 1 -70.39 6.43 43.87
CA MET A 1 -70.44 6.49 42.40
C MET A 1 -69.02 6.27 41.87
N ALA A 2 -68.78 5.19 41.14
CA ALA A 2 -67.47 4.91 40.55
C ALA A 2 -67.25 5.87 39.37
N HIS A 3 -66.18 6.66 39.42
CA HIS A 3 -65.87 7.62 38.38
C HIS A 3 -65.46 6.85 37.10
N GLN A 4 -66.33 6.80 36.10
CA GLN A 4 -66.00 6.24 34.78
C GLN A 4 -65.18 7.26 33.99
N LEU A 5 -64.05 6.81 33.44
CA LEU A 5 -63.19 7.60 32.55
C LEU A 5 -63.94 7.89 31.24
N THR A 6 -63.83 9.12 30.75
CA THR A 6 -64.38 9.49 29.44
C THR A 6 -63.65 8.74 28.31
N PRO A 7 -64.28 8.56 27.13
CA PRO A 7 -63.64 7.89 25.98
C PRO A 7 -62.28 8.48 25.60
N GLU A 8 -62.11 9.81 25.69
CA GLU A 8 -60.82 10.47 25.48
C GLU A 8 -59.77 10.10 26.53
N GLN A 9 -60.16 10.01 27.80
CA GLN A 9 -59.26 9.61 28.89
C GLN A 9 -58.83 8.15 28.76
N GLN A 10 -59.71 7.28 28.27
CA GLN A 10 -59.40 5.87 27.97
C GLN A 10 -58.41 5.76 26.79
N ALA A 11 -58.62 6.54 25.72
CA ALA A 11 -57.70 6.58 24.58
C ALA A 11 -56.31 7.11 24.97
N LEU A 12 -56.25 8.17 25.79
CA LEU A 12 -54.99 8.72 26.29
C LEU A 12 -54.25 7.72 27.21
N SER A 13 -54.98 6.97 28.02
CA SER A 13 -54.44 5.91 28.88
C SER A 13 -53.85 4.75 28.06
N LEU A 14 -54.57 4.28 27.04
CA LEU A 14 -54.10 3.27 26.09
C LEU A 14 -52.85 3.71 25.33
N ALA A 15 -52.82 4.96 24.86
CA ALA A 15 -51.65 5.54 24.18
C ALA A 15 -50.43 5.62 25.10
N ARG A 16 -50.62 6.04 26.37
CA ARG A 16 -49.56 6.06 27.39
C ARG A 16 -49.05 4.66 27.71
N LYS A 17 -49.95 3.67 27.83
CA LYS A 17 -49.58 2.25 28.06
C LYS A 17 -48.75 1.71 26.90
N LYS A 18 -49.19 1.92 25.66
CA LYS A 18 -48.46 1.51 24.44
C LYS A 18 -47.07 2.16 24.34
N LYS A 19 -46.96 3.46 24.66
CA LYS A 19 -45.67 4.16 24.70
C LYS A 19 -44.75 3.59 25.78
N LYS A 20 -45.28 3.26 26.96
CA LYS A 20 -44.51 2.64 28.05
C LYS A 20 -44.02 1.24 27.68
N GLU A 21 -44.85 0.45 27.01
CA GLU A 21 -44.50 -0.87 26.47
C GLU A 21 -43.41 -0.77 25.39
N GLN A 22 -43.50 0.21 24.47
CA GLN A 22 -42.47 0.45 23.46
C GLN A 22 -41.11 0.85 24.07
N VAL A 23 -41.11 1.72 25.08
CA VAL A 23 -39.88 2.13 25.78
C VAL A 23 -39.27 0.94 26.53
N ALA A 24 -40.10 0.11 27.19
CA ALA A 24 -39.63 -1.09 27.88
C ALA A 24 -39.05 -2.13 26.90
N ALA A 25 -39.70 -2.33 25.74
CA ALA A 25 -39.19 -3.22 24.69
C ALA A 25 -37.85 -2.74 24.11
N ALA A 26 -37.70 -1.43 23.88
CA ALA A 26 -36.44 -0.84 23.42
C ALA A 26 -35.32 -0.99 24.46
N ALA A 27 -35.63 -0.77 25.75
CA ALA A 27 -34.68 -0.96 26.84
C ALA A 27 -34.25 -2.43 26.99
N ALA A 28 -35.19 -3.38 26.88
CA ALA A 28 -34.90 -4.81 26.92
C ALA A 28 -34.04 -5.26 25.72
N ALA A 29 -34.33 -4.76 24.52
CA ALA A 29 -33.50 -5.00 23.33
C ALA A 29 -32.08 -4.45 23.50
N ALA A 30 -31.92 -3.24 24.05
CA ALA A 30 -30.62 -2.65 24.33
C ALA A 30 -29.82 -3.44 25.39
N ALA A 31 -30.49 -3.97 26.42
CA ALA A 31 -29.86 -4.81 27.43
C ALA A 31 -29.41 -6.16 26.86
N ALA A 32 -30.24 -6.81 26.05
CA ALA A 32 -29.89 -8.05 25.36
C ALA A 32 -28.73 -7.86 24.37
N GLN A 33 -28.70 -6.73 23.67
CA GLN A 33 -27.59 -6.37 22.79
C GLN A 33 -26.28 -6.18 23.58
N LYS A 34 -26.31 -5.42 24.69
CA LYS A 34 -25.14 -5.27 25.58
C LYS A 34 -24.61 -6.60 26.09
N GLN A 35 -25.50 -7.55 26.42
CA GLN A 35 -25.10 -8.87 26.91
C GLN A 35 -24.45 -9.71 25.79
N ARG A 36 -24.98 -9.68 24.56
CA ARG A 36 -24.33 -10.32 23.40
C ARG A 36 -22.97 -9.68 23.07
N ASP A 37 -22.90 -8.35 23.11
CA ASP A 37 -21.65 -7.61 22.87
C ASP A 37 -20.58 -7.92 23.92
N SER A 38 -20.98 -8.32 25.14
CA SER A 38 -20.05 -8.72 26.20
C SER A 38 -19.44 -10.11 26.01
N THR A 39 -20.11 -11.00 25.29
CA THR A 39 -19.67 -12.40 25.07
C THR A 39 -19.11 -12.64 23.66
N SER A 40 -19.40 -11.74 22.71
CA SER A 40 -19.02 -11.90 21.32
C SER A 40 -17.54 -11.57 21.08
N THR A 41 -16.87 -12.36 20.25
CA THR A 41 -15.48 -12.09 19.85
C THR A 41 -15.38 -10.82 19.02
N ILE A 42 -14.22 -10.16 18.98
CA ILE A 42 -14.02 -8.97 18.14
C ILE A 42 -14.30 -9.26 16.66
N HIS A 43 -13.99 -10.47 16.18
CA HIS A 43 -14.29 -10.91 14.82
C HIS A 43 -15.80 -10.91 14.57
N GLU A 44 -16.59 -11.54 15.44
CA GLU A 44 -18.05 -11.55 15.32
C GLU A 44 -18.64 -10.14 15.38
N LYS A 45 -18.15 -9.26 16.25
CA LYS A 45 -18.60 -7.86 16.32
C LYS A 45 -18.39 -7.12 15.01
N ILE A 46 -17.21 -7.28 14.39
CA ILE A 46 -16.89 -6.64 13.11
C ILE A 46 -17.71 -7.26 11.98
N PHE A 47 -17.76 -8.58 11.84
CA PHE A 47 -18.46 -9.22 10.71
C PHE A 47 -19.99 -9.10 10.79
N ASN A 48 -20.56 -8.93 11.99
CA ASN A 48 -21.99 -8.64 12.16
C ASN A 48 -22.32 -7.14 11.99
N ASN A 49 -21.32 -6.26 11.93
CA ASN A 49 -21.55 -4.83 11.74
C ASN A 49 -21.97 -4.55 10.28
N PRO A 50 -23.19 -4.03 10.03
CA PRO A 50 -23.66 -3.78 8.67
C PRO A 50 -22.85 -2.72 7.90
N ALA A 51 -22.10 -1.87 8.60
CA ALA A 51 -21.18 -0.90 8.00
C ALA A 51 -19.81 -1.52 7.63
N ALA A 52 -19.49 -2.71 8.12
CA ALA A 52 -18.19 -3.37 7.94
C ALA A 52 -18.24 -4.40 6.80
N LYS A 53 -18.94 -4.08 5.71
CA LYS A 53 -19.03 -4.95 4.53
C LYS A 53 -17.95 -4.57 3.52
N VAL A 54 -17.24 -5.57 3.01
CA VAL A 54 -16.21 -5.41 1.98
C VAL A 54 -16.41 -6.48 0.91
N LEU A 55 -15.72 -6.31 -0.22
CA LEU A 55 -15.71 -7.31 -1.28
C LEU A 55 -15.06 -8.61 -0.79
N THR A 56 -15.87 -9.66 -0.66
CA THR A 56 -15.34 -11.01 -0.43
C THR A 56 -14.61 -11.49 -1.69
N ARG A 57 -13.38 -11.97 -1.52
CA ARG A 57 -12.56 -12.53 -2.59
C ARG A 57 -12.17 -13.96 -2.28
N GLU A 58 -12.12 -14.77 -3.32
CA GLU A 58 -11.69 -16.16 -3.22
C GLU A 58 -10.17 -16.26 -3.24
N TRP A 59 -9.66 -17.37 -2.72
CA TRP A 59 -8.27 -17.78 -2.89
C TRP A 59 -8.11 -18.55 -4.20
N LEU A 60 -6.93 -18.50 -4.82
CA LEU A 60 -6.65 -19.18 -6.09
C LEU A 60 -6.95 -20.67 -6.03
N PHE A 61 -6.62 -21.33 -4.92
CA PHE A 61 -6.77 -22.77 -4.75
C PHE A 61 -7.72 -23.18 -3.63
N GLY A 62 -8.79 -22.41 -3.41
CA GLY A 62 -9.78 -22.73 -2.38
C GLY A 62 -9.23 -22.64 -0.95
N ARG A 63 -8.23 -21.78 -0.75
CA ARG A 63 -7.49 -21.50 0.49
C ARG A 63 -6.79 -22.74 1.01
N LYS A 64 -5.54 -22.92 0.59
CA LYS A 64 -4.70 -24.02 1.08
C LYS A 64 -4.59 -24.02 2.60
N GLY A 65 -4.54 -25.23 3.17
CA GLY A 65 -4.40 -25.45 4.60
C GLY A 65 -3.17 -24.75 5.17
N ARG A 66 -3.34 -24.14 6.34
CA ARG A 66 -2.27 -23.49 7.10
C ARG A 66 -1.72 -24.46 8.13
N ASN A 67 -0.42 -24.38 8.36
CA ASN A 67 0.27 -25.06 9.45
C ASN A 67 1.40 -24.17 9.98
N ASP A 68 2.10 -24.63 11.00
CA ASP A 68 3.15 -23.90 11.70
C ASP A 68 4.35 -23.54 10.81
N SER A 69 4.51 -24.18 9.64
CA SER A 69 5.55 -23.87 8.65
C SER A 69 5.10 -22.89 7.55
N THR A 70 3.85 -22.46 7.57
CA THR A 70 3.29 -21.52 6.58
C THR A 70 3.05 -20.14 7.18
N THR A 71 3.26 -19.07 6.41
CA THR A 71 3.06 -17.69 6.83
C THR A 71 2.20 -16.96 5.82
N LEU A 72 1.09 -16.39 6.27
CA LEU A 72 0.21 -15.58 5.44
C LEU A 72 0.57 -14.10 5.53
N VAL A 73 1.09 -13.53 4.44
CA VAL A 73 1.46 -12.12 4.38
C VAL A 73 0.47 -11.35 3.53
N ALA A 74 0.02 -10.21 4.01
CA ALA A 74 -0.83 -9.28 3.27
C ALA A 74 -0.24 -7.88 3.18
N THR A 75 -0.61 -7.12 2.15
CA THR A 75 -0.31 -5.68 2.04
C THR A 75 -1.49 -4.88 1.52
N TRP A 76 -1.65 -3.64 2.00
CA TRP A 76 -2.70 -2.75 1.57
C TRP A 76 -2.46 -1.28 1.93
N ASN A 77 -2.53 -0.39 0.93
CA ASN A 77 -2.67 1.05 1.16
C ASN A 77 -4.11 1.35 1.58
N ILE A 78 -4.31 1.91 2.78
CA ILE A 78 -5.66 2.07 3.36
C ILE A 78 -6.31 3.44 3.08
N LEU A 79 -5.65 4.29 2.29
CA LEU A 79 -6.04 5.68 2.02
C LEU A 79 -6.24 6.49 3.31
N ALA A 80 -5.23 7.26 3.72
CA ALA A 80 -5.32 8.04 4.95
C ALA A 80 -6.48 9.03 4.85
N GLN A 81 -7.24 9.23 5.94
CA GLN A 81 -8.36 10.17 5.91
C GLN A 81 -7.92 11.59 5.53
N ILE A 82 -6.72 11.99 5.95
CA ILE A 82 -6.16 13.30 5.61
C ILE A 82 -5.85 13.48 4.12
N LEU A 83 -5.66 12.38 3.37
CA LEU A 83 -5.34 12.41 1.95
C LEU A 83 -6.58 12.34 1.05
N VAL A 84 -7.77 12.15 1.64
CA VAL A 84 -9.03 12.06 0.88
C VAL A 84 -9.39 13.41 0.25
N ARG A 85 -9.36 13.46 -1.08
CA ARG A 85 -9.80 14.61 -1.89
C ARG A 85 -10.98 14.23 -2.79
N ARG A 86 -12.11 14.92 -2.66
CA ARG A 86 -13.37 14.55 -3.34
C ARG A 86 -13.27 14.61 -4.87
N ASP A 87 -12.49 15.54 -5.39
CA ASP A 87 -12.23 15.72 -6.81
C ASP A 87 -11.42 14.57 -7.42
N LEU A 88 -10.65 13.83 -6.64
CA LEU A 88 -9.94 12.62 -7.10
C LEU A 88 -10.85 11.40 -7.16
N PHE A 89 -11.90 11.35 -6.34
CA PHE A 89 -12.77 10.18 -6.17
C PHE A 89 -14.19 10.47 -6.66
N VAL A 90 -14.30 10.88 -7.93
CA VAL A 90 -15.58 11.19 -8.56
C VAL A 90 -16.52 9.98 -8.49
N GLY A 91 -17.75 10.20 -8.01
CA GLY A 91 -18.77 9.16 -7.86
C GLY A 91 -18.61 8.28 -6.60
N SER A 92 -17.58 8.48 -5.78
CA SER A 92 -17.42 7.71 -4.55
C SER A 92 -18.48 8.09 -3.49
N ASP A 93 -19.07 7.07 -2.88
CA ASP A 93 -19.98 7.19 -1.73
C ASP A 93 -19.30 6.84 -0.39
N CYS A 94 -17.99 6.60 -0.39
CA CYS A 94 -17.23 6.01 0.72
C CYS A 94 -15.97 6.80 1.06
N LEU A 95 -16.12 8.09 1.40
CA LEU A 95 -14.98 9.00 1.65
C LEU A 95 -14.83 9.42 3.11
N LYS A 96 -15.84 9.17 3.95
CA LYS A 96 -15.84 9.60 5.35
C LYS A 96 -15.30 8.51 6.27
N THR A 97 -14.59 8.92 7.32
CA THR A 97 -14.05 8.04 8.36
C THR A 97 -15.06 7.02 8.90
N ASN A 98 -16.29 7.46 9.20
CA ASN A 98 -17.33 6.58 9.75
C ASN A 98 -17.87 5.54 8.76
N GLN A 99 -17.65 5.74 7.46
CA GLN A 99 -17.94 4.78 6.41
C GLN A 99 -16.77 3.81 6.23
N ARG A 100 -15.55 4.37 6.13
CA ARG A 100 -14.34 3.63 5.78
C ARG A 100 -13.79 2.78 6.92
N HIS A 101 -13.75 3.29 8.15
CA HIS A 101 -13.11 2.60 9.29
C HIS A 101 -13.69 1.21 9.57
N PRO A 102 -15.02 1.00 9.68
CA PRO A 102 -15.55 -0.34 9.88
C PRO A 102 -15.15 -1.31 8.76
N MET A 103 -15.13 -0.84 7.51
CA MET A 103 -14.71 -1.62 6.35
C MET A 103 -13.20 -1.93 6.37
N ILE A 104 -12.35 -0.98 6.78
CA ILE A 104 -10.90 -1.20 6.95
C ILE A 104 -10.66 -2.32 7.96
N LEU A 105 -11.35 -2.28 9.10
CA LEU A 105 -11.26 -3.34 10.12
C LEU A 105 -11.73 -4.68 9.57
N ALA A 106 -12.82 -4.71 8.81
CA ALA A 106 -13.31 -5.95 8.18
C ALA A 106 -12.31 -6.51 7.16
N GLU A 107 -11.76 -5.70 6.25
CA GLU A 107 -10.79 -6.16 5.24
C GLU A 107 -9.55 -6.77 5.91
N VAL A 108 -8.95 -6.07 6.88
CA VAL A 108 -7.75 -6.55 7.59
C VAL A 108 -8.02 -7.88 8.33
N LEU A 109 -9.18 -8.01 8.98
CA LEU A 109 -9.52 -9.22 9.74
C LEU A 109 -9.98 -10.39 8.87
N SER A 110 -10.53 -10.13 7.66
CA SER A 110 -11.06 -11.17 6.76
C SER A 110 -9.99 -12.12 6.23
N HIS A 111 -8.78 -11.61 6.03
CA HIS A 111 -7.68 -12.41 5.45
C HIS A 111 -7.02 -13.32 6.47
N GLU A 112 -7.22 -13.06 7.77
CA GLU A 112 -6.56 -13.75 8.89
C GLU A 112 -5.03 -13.82 8.72
N ALA A 113 -4.45 -12.75 8.17
CA ALA A 113 -3.01 -12.64 7.93
C ALA A 113 -2.22 -12.87 9.21
N ASP A 114 -1.05 -13.51 9.04
CA ASP A 114 -0.02 -13.64 10.06
C ASP A 114 0.75 -12.33 10.22
N ILE A 115 1.02 -11.67 9.08
CA ILE A 115 1.73 -10.40 8.94
C ILE A 115 0.95 -9.54 7.95
N PHE A 116 0.68 -8.28 8.29
CA PHE A 116 -0.04 -7.34 7.44
C PHE A 116 0.72 -6.01 7.33
N CYS A 117 1.18 -5.69 6.12
CA CYS A 117 1.82 -4.42 5.79
C CYS A 117 0.77 -3.39 5.36
N LEU A 118 0.66 -2.27 6.06
CA LEU A 118 -0.29 -1.21 5.75
C LEU A 118 0.45 0.08 5.38
N GLN A 119 -0.06 0.78 4.37
CA GLN A 119 0.40 2.11 3.96
C GLN A 119 -0.70 3.14 4.18
N GLU A 120 -0.33 4.41 4.26
CA GLU A 120 -1.23 5.53 4.56
C GLU A 120 -2.06 5.35 5.84
N VAL A 121 -1.43 4.82 6.88
CA VAL A 121 -2.09 4.64 8.17
C VAL A 121 -2.13 5.97 8.93
N ASP A 122 -3.33 6.51 9.11
CA ASP A 122 -3.64 7.54 10.10
C ASP A 122 -4.60 6.99 11.16
N ARG A 123 -5.07 7.85 12.09
CA ARG A 123 -6.14 7.51 13.05
C ARG A 123 -5.91 6.21 13.85
N GLN A 124 -4.66 5.98 14.24
CA GLN A 124 -4.25 4.82 15.04
C GLN A 124 -5.07 4.67 16.33
N ASP A 125 -5.51 5.79 16.91
CA ASP A 125 -6.40 5.86 18.08
C ASP A 125 -7.71 5.07 17.89
N LYS A 126 -8.15 4.89 16.64
CA LYS A 126 -9.37 4.15 16.29
C LYS A 126 -9.10 2.73 15.78
N LEU A 127 -7.96 2.50 15.14
CA LEU A 127 -7.65 1.22 14.51
C LEU A 127 -7.01 0.22 15.49
N LEU A 128 -6.02 0.68 16.27
CA LEU A 128 -5.20 -0.18 17.13
C LEU A 128 -5.99 -0.92 18.23
N PRO A 129 -7.02 -0.35 18.88
CA PRO A 129 -7.79 -1.09 19.88
C PRO A 129 -8.37 -2.40 19.32
N THR A 130 -8.97 -2.34 18.13
CA THR A 130 -9.54 -3.52 17.45
C THR A 130 -8.46 -4.48 16.99
N PHE A 131 -7.35 -3.99 16.41
CA PHE A 131 -6.26 -4.86 15.94
C PHE A 131 -5.62 -5.63 17.10
N ARG A 132 -5.37 -4.96 18.24
CA ARG A 132 -4.82 -5.58 19.43
C ARG A 132 -5.79 -6.58 20.07
N GLU A 133 -7.09 -6.24 20.16
CA GLU A 133 -8.12 -7.19 20.62
C GLU A 133 -8.20 -8.42 19.70
N ALA A 134 -7.95 -8.25 18.39
CA ALA A 134 -7.87 -9.34 17.43
C ALA A 134 -6.54 -10.12 17.46
N GLY A 135 -5.62 -9.79 18.38
CA GLY A 135 -4.36 -10.51 18.60
C GLY A 135 -3.20 -10.08 17.69
N PHE A 136 -3.26 -8.87 17.14
CA PHE A 136 -2.11 -8.24 16.48
C PHE A 136 -1.29 -7.40 17.44
N THR A 137 0.01 -7.39 17.23
CA THR A 137 0.93 -6.34 17.67
C THR A 137 1.37 -5.54 16.45
N GLU A 138 1.66 -4.26 16.63
CA GLU A 138 2.07 -3.36 15.56
C GLU A 138 3.50 -2.82 15.73
N THR A 139 4.09 -2.42 14.60
CA THR A 139 5.14 -1.43 14.52
C THR A 139 4.69 -0.35 13.53
N PHE A 140 4.91 0.93 13.84
CA PHE A 140 4.53 2.06 13.00
C PHE A 140 5.71 3.00 12.76
N GLY A 141 5.82 3.53 11.54
CA GLY A 141 6.76 4.58 11.20
C GLY A 141 6.09 5.65 10.34
N CYS A 142 6.49 6.91 10.49
CA CYS A 142 6.09 7.99 9.59
C CYS A 142 7.27 8.86 9.20
N GLY A 143 7.16 9.51 8.04
CA GLY A 143 8.11 10.51 7.60
C GLY A 143 8.08 11.77 8.48
N PRO A 144 9.19 12.53 8.57
CA PRO A 144 9.22 13.77 9.33
C PRO A 144 8.10 14.74 8.90
N GLY A 145 7.26 15.14 9.86
CA GLY A 145 6.13 16.06 9.62
C GLY A 145 4.91 15.43 8.92
N LYS A 146 4.95 14.15 8.54
CA LYS A 146 3.78 13.46 7.96
C LYS A 146 2.78 13.07 9.06
N LYS A 147 1.49 13.12 8.71
CA LYS A 147 0.37 12.74 9.59
C LYS A 147 -0.16 11.32 9.35
N HIS A 148 0.40 10.62 8.37
CA HIS A 148 0.16 9.22 8.07
C HIS A 148 1.51 8.53 7.86
N GLY A 149 1.51 7.20 7.86
CA GLY A 149 2.73 6.42 7.72
C GLY A 149 2.50 4.99 7.30
N CYS A 150 3.51 4.15 7.54
CA CYS A 150 3.43 2.71 7.31
C CYS A 150 3.29 1.97 8.64
N MET A 151 2.60 0.83 8.62
CA MET A 151 2.42 -0.04 9.77
C MET A 151 2.67 -1.48 9.37
N ILE A 152 3.31 -2.26 10.23
CA ILE A 152 3.38 -3.72 10.12
C ILE A 152 2.66 -4.32 11.31
N LEU A 153 1.57 -5.03 11.05
CA LEU A 153 0.86 -5.84 12.03
C LEU A 153 1.38 -7.27 11.99
N TYR A 154 1.53 -7.93 13.13
CA TYR A 154 1.91 -9.34 13.22
C TYR A 154 1.22 -10.03 14.40
N ARG A 155 0.94 -11.32 14.27
CA ARG A 155 0.23 -12.08 15.31
C ARG A 155 1.08 -12.25 16.57
N GLU A 156 0.65 -11.67 17.68
CA GLU A 156 1.39 -11.65 18.95
C GLU A 156 1.76 -13.06 19.44
N LYS A 157 0.79 -14.00 19.34
CA LYS A 157 0.99 -15.39 19.78
C LYS A 157 2.01 -16.16 18.94
N ARG A 158 2.28 -15.70 17.72
CA ARG A 158 3.19 -16.36 16.78
C ARG A 158 4.53 -15.65 16.66
N TYR A 159 4.53 -14.33 16.55
CA TYR A 159 5.75 -13.58 16.25
C TYR A 159 6.21 -12.74 17.43
N GLU A 160 7.50 -12.84 17.72
CA GLU A 160 8.23 -11.92 18.57
C GLU A 160 9.00 -10.93 17.71
N LYS A 161 8.84 -9.63 17.96
CA LYS A 161 9.69 -8.60 17.35
C LYS A 161 11.09 -8.66 17.96
N ILE A 162 12.09 -8.91 17.12
CA ILE A 162 13.52 -8.84 17.48
C ILE A 162 13.99 -7.38 17.42
N ALA A 163 13.71 -6.70 16.31
CA ALA A 163 14.15 -5.35 16.04
C ALA A 163 13.22 -4.66 15.03
N GLU A 164 13.30 -3.33 14.97
CA GLU A 164 12.67 -2.50 13.94
C GLU A 164 13.58 -1.37 13.49
N ARG A 165 13.37 -0.88 12.27
CA ARG A 165 14.10 0.27 11.70
C ARG A 165 13.18 1.06 10.78
N VAL A 166 13.18 2.38 10.95
CA VAL A 166 12.63 3.33 9.97
C VAL A 166 13.79 3.81 9.11
N VAL A 167 13.70 3.56 7.80
CA VAL A 167 14.64 4.04 6.78
C VAL A 167 14.10 5.33 6.23
N LEU A 168 14.80 6.45 6.46
CA LEU A 168 14.39 7.77 5.97
C LEU A 168 15.08 8.02 4.62
N TYR A 169 14.40 7.77 3.49
CA TYR A 169 15.05 7.75 2.18
C TYR A 169 15.79 9.05 1.81
N ASP A 170 15.29 10.19 2.29
CA ASP A 170 15.91 11.51 2.07
C ASP A 170 17.24 11.68 2.84
N GLN A 171 17.53 10.80 3.81
CA GLN A 171 18.73 10.83 4.68
C GLN A 171 19.65 9.62 4.45
N GLU A 172 19.28 8.73 3.53
CA GLU A 172 20.08 7.55 3.22
C GLU A 172 21.12 7.90 2.14
N PRO A 173 22.42 7.80 2.45
CA PRO A 173 23.46 8.06 1.46
C PRO A 173 23.42 6.97 0.40
N VAL A 174 23.60 7.36 -0.86
CA VAL A 174 23.77 6.44 -2.01
C VAL A 174 25.24 6.29 -2.41
N ARG A 175 26.14 7.08 -1.81
CA ARG A 175 27.60 6.97 -1.95
C ARG A 175 28.26 7.03 -0.57
N VAL A 176 29.36 6.28 -0.41
CA VAL A 176 30.09 6.16 0.87
C VAL A 176 31.31 7.08 0.91
N ASP A 177 32.02 7.22 -0.21
CA ASP A 177 33.31 7.92 -0.26
C ASP A 177 33.34 8.96 -1.40
N GLN A 178 32.94 10.21 -1.12
CA GLN A 178 33.16 11.33 -2.05
C GLN A 178 33.49 12.64 -1.31
N THR A 179 34.19 13.53 -2.02
CA THR A 179 34.59 14.88 -1.57
C THR A 179 33.38 15.76 -1.26
N ASP A 180 33.53 16.79 -0.40
CA ASP A 180 32.49 17.75 0.04
C ASP A 180 31.72 18.52 -1.08
N LYS A 181 31.99 18.25 -2.36
CA LYS A 181 31.47 18.99 -3.52
C LYS A 181 30.21 18.39 -4.15
N VAL A 182 29.90 17.12 -3.88
CA VAL A 182 28.77 16.41 -4.49
C VAL A 182 27.85 15.87 -3.41
N SER A 183 26.54 16.03 -3.59
CA SER A 183 25.56 15.46 -2.67
C SER A 183 25.68 13.92 -2.63
N ILE A 184 25.86 13.37 -1.42
CA ILE A 184 25.90 11.92 -1.21
C ILE A 184 24.51 11.26 -1.20
N PHE A 185 23.44 12.06 -1.20
CA PHE A 185 22.07 11.56 -1.10
C PHE A 185 21.43 11.36 -2.48
N GLY A 186 21.78 12.16 -3.49
CA GLY A 186 21.30 12.00 -4.87
C GLY A 186 19.78 12.07 -5.04
N LEU A 187 19.14 13.04 -4.38
CA LEU A 187 17.69 13.24 -4.35
C LEU A 187 17.21 14.06 -5.55
N THR A 188 16.02 13.76 -6.07
CA THR A 188 15.32 14.67 -7.00
C THR A 188 14.33 15.59 -6.28
N HIS A 189 13.80 15.13 -5.14
CA HIS A 189 12.77 15.80 -4.37
C HIS A 189 12.92 15.47 -2.88
N ARG A 190 12.56 16.40 -1.99
CA ARG A 190 12.40 16.11 -0.55
C ARG A 190 11.07 15.41 -0.30
N THR A 191 11.06 14.08 -0.38
CA THR A 191 9.83 13.27 -0.35
C THR A 191 9.32 12.95 1.05
N ARG A 192 10.23 12.98 2.04
CA ARG A 192 10.01 12.52 3.42
C ARG A 192 9.53 11.07 3.52
N ASN A 193 9.57 10.30 2.43
CA ASN A 193 9.10 8.92 2.39
C ASN A 193 9.99 8.01 3.24
N ILE A 194 9.42 6.86 3.64
CA ILE A 194 10.10 5.92 4.51
C ILE A 194 9.98 4.48 4.02
N GLY A 195 10.96 3.66 4.40
CA GLY A 195 10.82 2.22 4.53
C GLY A 195 10.66 1.86 6.01
N LEU A 196 9.82 0.87 6.32
CA LEU A 196 9.69 0.34 7.68
C LEU A 196 10.08 -1.13 7.67
N LEU A 197 11.09 -1.48 8.47
CA LEU A 197 11.64 -2.82 8.58
C LEU A 197 11.38 -3.40 9.97
N VAL A 198 11.01 -4.68 10.02
CA VAL A 198 10.81 -5.44 11.27
C VAL A 198 11.39 -6.83 11.12
N ALA A 199 12.18 -7.27 12.10
CA ALA A 199 12.69 -8.63 12.19
C ALA A 199 11.81 -9.42 13.17
N LEU A 200 11.22 -10.52 12.70
CA LEU A 200 10.28 -11.32 13.48
C LEU A 200 10.80 -12.74 13.70
N ARG A 201 10.80 -13.20 14.95
CA ARG A 201 11.05 -14.60 15.32
C ARG A 201 9.72 -15.34 15.42
N ASP A 202 9.62 -16.49 14.78
CA ASP A 202 8.46 -17.39 14.93
C ASP A 202 8.59 -18.19 16.25
N ARG A 203 7.63 -18.03 17.15
CA ARG A 203 7.54 -18.73 18.45
C ARG A 203 6.93 -20.12 18.32
N ILE A 204 6.16 -20.37 17.27
CA ILE A 204 5.48 -21.65 17.04
C ILE A 204 6.44 -22.59 16.32
N ASN A 205 7.08 -22.10 15.26
CA ASN A 205 8.14 -22.82 14.55
C ASN A 205 9.51 -22.34 15.03
N GLY A 206 9.89 -22.72 16.25
CA GLY A 206 11.13 -22.24 16.89
C GLY A 206 12.43 -22.61 16.16
N GLY A 207 12.39 -23.53 15.19
CA GLY A 207 13.52 -23.87 14.31
C GLY A 207 13.59 -23.04 13.03
N ALA A 208 12.57 -22.22 12.73
CA ALA A 208 12.57 -21.34 11.57
C ALA A 208 13.52 -20.14 11.77
N PRO A 209 14.25 -19.71 10.73
CA PRO A 209 15.02 -18.49 10.79
C PRO A 209 14.08 -17.27 10.96
N PRO A 210 14.56 -16.16 11.54
CA PRO A 210 13.78 -14.93 11.58
C PRO A 210 13.35 -14.50 10.17
N VAL A 211 12.14 -13.97 10.05
CA VAL A 211 11.67 -13.35 8.80
C VAL A 211 11.88 -11.85 8.88
N ILE A 212 12.44 -11.27 7.83
CA ILE A 212 12.57 -9.83 7.70
C ILE A 212 11.40 -9.32 6.89
N VAL A 213 10.64 -8.38 7.44
CA VAL A 213 9.49 -7.78 6.76
C VAL A 213 9.79 -6.31 6.54
N ALA A 214 9.57 -5.85 5.31
CA ALA A 214 9.70 -4.47 4.92
C ALA A 214 8.38 -3.98 4.30
N THR A 215 7.96 -2.78 4.64
CA THR A 215 6.86 -2.08 3.98
C THR A 215 7.29 -0.67 3.59
N THR A 216 6.70 -0.15 2.51
CA THR A 216 7.02 1.17 1.97
C THR A 216 5.81 1.79 1.31
N HIS A 217 5.84 3.12 1.18
CA HIS A 217 5.01 3.90 0.26
C HIS A 217 5.93 4.84 -0.52
N LEU A 218 6.31 4.43 -1.74
CA LEU A 218 7.29 5.18 -2.55
C LEU A 218 6.69 6.45 -3.16
N PHE A 219 7.54 7.32 -3.71
CA PHE A 219 7.11 8.63 -4.20
C PHE A 219 6.09 8.54 -5.35
N TRP A 220 4.95 9.20 -5.16
CA TRP A 220 3.75 9.01 -5.98
C TRP A 220 3.81 9.64 -7.37
N HIS A 221 4.58 10.72 -7.53
CA HIS A 221 4.45 11.56 -8.72
C HIS A 221 4.93 10.84 -9.98
N GLY A 222 4.05 10.63 -10.96
CA GLY A 222 4.26 9.73 -12.09
C GLY A 222 5.57 9.95 -12.87
N LEU A 223 6.02 11.21 -12.98
CA LEU A 223 7.25 11.57 -13.69
C LEU A 223 8.56 11.34 -12.93
N TYR A 224 8.56 11.13 -11.61
CA TYR A 224 9.79 10.94 -10.82
C TYR A 224 10.22 9.46 -10.76
N LYS A 225 10.47 8.87 -11.93
CA LYS A 225 10.85 7.45 -12.08
C LYS A 225 12.19 7.15 -11.41
N TYR A 226 13.18 8.04 -11.54
CA TYR A 226 14.47 7.96 -10.87
C TYR A 226 14.31 7.92 -9.35
N GLU A 227 13.50 8.79 -8.75
CA GLU A 227 13.37 8.85 -7.28
C GLU A 227 12.74 7.56 -6.74
N ARG A 228 11.71 7.03 -7.41
CA ARG A 228 11.14 5.72 -7.05
C ARG A 228 12.16 4.60 -7.17
N ALA A 229 12.95 4.57 -8.25
CA ALA A 229 14.01 3.58 -8.42
C ALA A 229 15.06 3.69 -7.31
N ARG A 230 15.53 4.91 -7.00
CA ARG A 230 16.45 5.17 -5.90
C ARG A 230 15.91 4.68 -4.56
N GLN A 231 14.67 5.05 -4.20
CA GLN A 231 14.04 4.64 -2.94
C GLN A 231 13.87 3.11 -2.86
N ALA A 232 13.47 2.46 -3.95
CA ALA A 232 13.37 1.00 -4.02
C ALA A 232 14.73 0.31 -3.84
N GLY A 233 15.80 0.85 -4.43
CA GLY A 233 17.16 0.36 -4.28
C GLY A 233 17.66 0.48 -2.84
N ILE A 234 17.43 1.64 -2.20
CA ILE A 234 17.73 1.86 -0.79
C ILE A 234 16.95 0.89 0.10
N LEU A 235 15.65 0.70 -0.12
CA LEU A 235 14.84 -0.26 0.63
C LEU A 235 15.43 -1.67 0.58
N LYS A 236 15.78 -2.15 -0.62
CA LYS A 236 16.38 -3.46 -0.82
C LYS A 236 17.73 -3.58 -0.09
N ARG A 237 18.61 -2.59 -0.26
CA ARG A 237 19.93 -2.52 0.40
C ARG A 237 19.79 -2.55 1.92
N GLU A 238 18.93 -1.71 2.48
CA GLU A 238 18.74 -1.61 3.92
C GLU A 238 18.03 -2.84 4.50
N ALA A 239 17.11 -3.47 3.76
CA ALA A 239 16.51 -4.74 4.18
C ALA A 239 17.53 -5.88 4.24
N ILE A 240 18.48 -5.94 3.30
CA ILE A 240 19.60 -6.91 3.32
C ILE A 240 20.55 -6.64 4.49
N ARG A 241 20.92 -5.38 4.73
CA ARG A 241 21.74 -5.01 5.91
C ARG A 241 21.03 -5.39 7.21
N PHE A 242 19.77 -5.05 7.32
CA PHE A 242 18.95 -5.35 8.49
C PHE A 242 18.79 -6.86 8.72
N ARG A 243 18.67 -7.67 7.65
CA ARG A 243 18.73 -9.14 7.74
C ARG A 243 20.07 -9.60 8.31
N ASN A 244 21.19 -9.06 7.83
CA ASN A 244 22.51 -9.46 8.28
C ASN A 244 22.76 -9.09 9.76
N GLU A 245 22.11 -8.01 10.24
CA GLU A 245 22.19 -7.57 11.64
C GLU A 245 21.29 -8.35 12.60
N TYR A 246 20.03 -8.64 12.22
CA TYR A 246 19.01 -9.17 13.13
C TYR A 246 18.40 -10.52 12.70
N GLY A 247 18.73 -11.00 11.51
CA GLY A 247 18.38 -12.32 10.98
C GLY A 247 19.59 -13.25 10.93
N ASN A 248 19.62 -14.11 9.92
CA ASN A 248 20.77 -14.95 9.58
C ASN A 248 20.79 -15.28 8.07
N SER A 249 21.76 -16.09 7.61
CA SER A 249 21.91 -16.48 6.20
C SER A 249 20.76 -17.33 5.64
N GLN A 250 19.83 -17.81 6.49
CA GLN A 250 18.60 -18.50 6.11
C GLN A 250 17.36 -17.60 6.17
N SER A 251 17.48 -16.38 6.70
CA SER A 251 16.36 -15.44 6.78
C SER A 251 15.92 -14.96 5.40
N SER A 252 14.65 -15.13 5.08
CA SER A 252 14.04 -14.49 3.91
C SER A 252 13.67 -13.04 4.21
N ILE A 253 13.67 -12.21 3.16
CA ILE A 253 13.14 -10.84 3.24
C ILE A 253 11.84 -10.78 2.45
N ILE A 254 10.80 -10.22 3.05
CA ILE A 254 9.51 -9.97 2.42
C ILE A 254 9.31 -8.46 2.35
N MET A 255 9.34 -7.90 1.15
CA MET A 255 9.08 -6.48 0.92
C MET A 255 7.67 -6.34 0.33
N ALA A 256 6.73 -5.88 1.15
CA ALA A 256 5.32 -5.78 0.76
C ALA A 256 4.80 -4.37 0.99
N GLY A 257 4.26 -3.74 -0.05
CA GLY A 257 3.81 -2.36 0.05
C GLY A 257 3.40 -1.73 -1.28
N ASP A 258 3.18 -0.43 -1.22
CA ASP A 258 2.88 0.42 -2.38
C ASP A 258 4.18 1.01 -2.92
N PHE A 259 4.57 0.56 -4.10
CA PHE A 259 5.80 0.97 -4.75
C PHE A 259 5.59 2.10 -5.76
N ASN A 260 4.36 2.52 -6.04
CA ASN A 260 4.01 3.60 -6.97
C ASN A 260 4.66 3.50 -8.37
N PHE A 261 5.13 2.33 -8.78
CA PHE A 261 5.56 2.05 -10.16
C PHE A 261 4.76 0.87 -10.71
N GLN A 262 4.62 0.83 -12.03
CA GLN A 262 3.98 -0.28 -12.74
C GLN A 262 5.00 -1.34 -13.17
N PRO A 263 4.56 -2.57 -13.52
CA PRO A 263 5.48 -3.65 -13.89
C PRO A 263 6.32 -3.40 -15.15
N ASN A 264 5.89 -2.48 -16.02
CA ASN A 264 6.64 -2.07 -17.21
C ASN A 264 7.71 -1.00 -16.93
N GLU A 265 7.76 -0.41 -15.74
CA GLU A 265 8.64 0.72 -15.40
C GLU A 265 10.00 0.28 -14.84
N VAL A 266 11.00 1.16 -14.92
CA VAL A 266 12.39 0.89 -14.53
C VAL A 266 12.56 0.41 -13.09
N GLY A 267 11.77 0.93 -12.14
CA GLY A 267 11.85 0.52 -10.73
C GLY A 267 11.51 -0.96 -10.51
N TYR A 268 10.50 -1.47 -11.22
CA TYR A 268 10.14 -2.90 -11.19
C TYR A 268 11.24 -3.74 -11.83
N ALA A 269 11.75 -3.33 -13.00
CA ALA A 269 12.82 -4.04 -13.71
C ALA A 269 14.10 -4.18 -12.85
N LEU A 270 14.53 -3.10 -12.19
CA LEU A 270 15.69 -3.08 -11.31
C LEU A 270 15.52 -4.02 -10.10
N LEU A 271 14.39 -3.94 -9.38
CA LEU A 271 14.12 -4.84 -8.25
C LEU A 271 14.14 -6.31 -8.65
N ARG A 272 13.54 -6.63 -9.80
CA ARG A 272 13.46 -8.00 -10.32
C ARG A 272 14.76 -8.47 -10.96
N GLY A 273 15.77 -7.60 -11.08
CA GLY A 273 17.02 -7.86 -11.79
C GLY A 273 16.77 -8.29 -13.23
N ALA A 274 15.91 -7.57 -13.94
CA ALA A 274 15.71 -7.67 -15.38
C ALA A 274 16.70 -6.76 -16.12
N ASP A 275 17.01 -7.12 -17.36
CA ASP A 275 17.78 -6.22 -18.23
C ASP A 275 16.94 -4.99 -18.56
N LEU A 276 17.56 -3.82 -18.49
CA LEU A 276 16.89 -2.55 -18.78
C LEU A 276 16.76 -2.35 -20.29
N THR A 277 15.59 -1.89 -20.73
CA THR A 277 15.36 -1.51 -22.14
C THR A 277 15.75 -0.05 -22.38
N PRO A 278 15.90 0.39 -23.65
CA PRO A 278 16.13 1.81 -23.96
C PRO A 278 15.09 2.75 -23.33
N GLU A 279 13.83 2.32 -23.23
CA GLU A 279 12.77 3.06 -22.59
C GLU A 279 13.02 3.24 -21.08
N HIS A 280 13.53 2.21 -20.40
CA HIS A 280 13.90 2.31 -18.98
C HIS A 280 15.03 3.32 -18.74
N TYR A 281 16.03 3.35 -19.63
CA TYR A 281 17.08 4.36 -19.54
C TYR A 281 16.55 5.78 -19.80
N SER A 282 15.62 5.92 -20.75
CA SER A 282 14.94 7.20 -21.02
C SER A 282 14.08 7.66 -19.84
N GLU A 283 13.39 6.73 -19.14
CA GLU A 283 12.65 7.01 -17.91
C GLU A 283 13.56 7.56 -16.80
N LEU A 284 14.74 6.97 -16.61
CA LEU A 284 15.72 7.48 -15.63
C LEU A 284 16.21 8.87 -16.04
N GLU A 285 16.67 9.03 -17.28
CA GLU A 285 17.25 10.28 -17.76
C GLU A 285 16.26 11.45 -17.70
N SER A 286 15.05 11.26 -18.19
CA SER A 286 14.00 12.30 -18.18
C SER A 286 13.51 12.69 -16.78
N SER A 287 13.85 11.90 -15.75
CA SER A 287 13.47 12.15 -14.36
C SER A 287 14.63 12.52 -13.43
N ARG A 288 15.84 12.71 -13.97
CA ARG A 288 16.99 13.29 -13.26
C ARG A 288 16.86 14.81 -13.20
N VAL A 289 15.98 15.26 -12.30
CA VAL A 289 15.71 16.68 -12.06
C VAL A 289 15.90 17.04 -10.60
N VAL A 290 16.05 18.32 -10.31
CA VAL A 290 16.06 18.87 -8.94
C VAL A 290 14.88 19.79 -8.77
N HIS A 291 14.01 19.43 -7.82
CA HIS A 291 12.84 20.22 -7.46
C HIS A 291 13.18 21.39 -6.53
N VAL A 292 12.31 22.41 -6.50
CA VAL A 292 12.42 23.59 -5.63
C VAL A 292 12.50 23.25 -4.12
N SER A 293 12.05 22.06 -3.73
CA SER A 293 12.15 21.55 -2.35
C SER A 293 13.57 21.18 -1.92
N LEU A 294 14.50 21.04 -2.87
CA LEU A 294 15.92 20.84 -2.65
C LEU A 294 16.73 22.10 -3.00
N ASP A 295 16.33 22.80 -4.05
CA ASP A 295 16.99 24.02 -4.53
C ASP A 295 15.99 25.17 -4.64
N PRO A 296 15.91 26.07 -3.65
CA PRO A 296 14.96 27.19 -3.66
C PRO A 296 15.14 28.20 -4.80
N THR A 297 16.24 28.12 -5.56
CA THR A 297 16.49 29.00 -6.70
C THR A 297 15.74 28.57 -7.97
N VAL A 298 15.17 27.36 -7.98
CA VAL A 298 14.35 26.87 -9.09
C VAL A 298 13.12 27.76 -9.27
N PRO A 299 12.87 28.29 -10.48
CA PRO A 299 11.68 29.08 -10.77
C PRO A 299 10.41 28.28 -10.49
N ARG A 300 9.47 28.91 -9.78
CA ARG A 300 8.15 28.32 -9.54
C ARG A 300 7.19 28.64 -10.69
N THR A 301 6.39 27.65 -11.05
CA THR A 301 5.31 27.80 -12.02
C THR A 301 4.24 28.73 -11.42
N PRO A 302 3.74 29.73 -12.16
CA PRO A 302 2.67 30.60 -11.68
C PRO A 302 1.44 29.78 -11.29
N ARG A 303 1.00 29.90 -10.03
CA ARG A 303 -0.17 29.17 -9.52
C ARG A 303 -1.44 29.77 -10.14
N THR A 304 -2.17 28.97 -10.91
CA THR A 304 -3.57 29.24 -11.23
C THR A 304 -4.40 28.75 -10.04
N GLY A 305 -5.48 29.44 -9.66
CA GLY A 305 -6.25 29.16 -8.42
C GLY A 305 -6.90 27.77 -8.30
N THR A 306 -6.55 26.82 -9.17
CA THR A 306 -6.95 25.41 -9.19
C THR A 306 -5.78 24.44 -8.98
N ASP A 307 -4.54 24.92 -8.90
CA ASP A 307 -3.38 24.10 -8.59
C ASP A 307 -3.46 23.71 -7.11
N ALA A 308 -3.86 22.47 -6.84
CA ALA A 308 -3.65 21.88 -5.53
C ALA A 308 -2.15 21.88 -5.26
N ASP A 309 -1.72 22.33 -4.09
CA ASP A 309 -0.30 22.39 -3.73
C ASP A 309 0.36 21.01 -3.97
N ASP A 310 1.20 20.91 -5.01
CA ASP A 310 2.03 19.73 -5.28
C ASP A 310 3.06 19.51 -4.13
N ASP A 311 3.23 20.53 -3.28
CA ASP A 311 4.02 20.52 -2.03
C ASP A 311 3.30 19.80 -0.86
N ASP A 312 1.98 19.64 -0.93
CA ASP A 312 1.21 18.81 0.00
C ASP A 312 1.14 17.39 -0.58
N GLU A 313 1.53 16.41 0.23
CA GLU A 313 1.65 14.98 -0.13
C GLU A 313 0.30 14.28 -0.46
N ALA A 314 -0.67 15.02 -0.97
CA ALA A 314 -2.07 14.67 -1.16
C ALA A 314 -2.37 13.85 -2.43
N ALA A 315 -1.37 13.24 -3.05
CA ALA A 315 -1.59 12.40 -4.23
C ALA A 315 -0.89 11.04 -4.07
N GLY A 316 -1.19 10.30 -3.00
CA GLY A 316 -0.85 8.88 -2.85
C GLY A 316 -1.52 7.94 -3.86
N ALA A 317 -1.84 8.43 -5.06
CA ALA A 317 -2.50 7.66 -6.09
C ALA A 317 -1.91 8.10 -7.43
N GLY A 318 -1.09 7.20 -8.00
CA GLY A 318 -0.14 7.47 -9.09
C GLY A 318 -0.65 8.36 -10.22
N ALA A 319 -0.52 9.67 -10.04
CA ALA A 319 -0.98 10.64 -11.00
C ALA A 319 -0.06 10.60 -12.23
N ALA A 320 -0.60 10.08 -13.34
CA ALA A 320 -0.20 10.55 -14.65
C ALA A 320 -0.71 12.00 -14.81
N PRO A 321 0.03 12.88 -15.50
CA PRO A 321 -0.44 14.23 -15.79
C PRO A 321 -1.77 14.17 -16.57
N ARG A 322 -2.72 15.04 -16.20
CA ARG A 322 -3.98 15.22 -16.93
C ARG A 322 -3.67 15.66 -18.37
N PRO A 323 -4.25 15.04 -19.41
CA PRO A 323 -4.24 15.63 -20.74
C PRO A 323 -5.21 16.82 -20.76
N ASP A 324 -4.62 18.01 -20.72
CA ASP A 324 -5.03 19.22 -21.45
C ASP A 324 -6.53 19.50 -21.55
N LEU A 325 -7.11 20.16 -20.55
CA LEU A 325 -8.30 20.98 -20.78
C LEU A 325 -7.84 22.34 -21.32
N LYS A 326 -7.80 22.46 -22.65
CA LYS A 326 -7.68 23.76 -23.33
C LYS A 326 -8.75 24.72 -22.81
N ARG A 327 -8.33 25.86 -22.28
CA ARG A 327 -9.11 27.10 -22.33
C ARG A 327 -8.24 28.19 -22.93
N ASP A 328 -8.71 28.63 -24.08
CA ASP A 328 -8.17 29.68 -24.92
C ASP A 328 -8.39 31.07 -24.31
N ASN A 329 -7.45 31.97 -24.63
CA ASN A 329 -7.49 33.44 -24.72
C ASN A 329 -6.55 34.21 -23.77
N GLY A 330 -5.53 34.85 -24.37
CA GLY A 330 -4.88 36.04 -23.82
C GLY A 330 -3.42 36.20 -24.23
N GLU A 331 -3.17 37.07 -25.20
CA GLU A 331 -1.87 37.47 -25.77
C GLU A 331 -0.90 38.11 -24.74
N GLY A 332 0.40 37.92 -24.95
CA GLY A 332 1.48 38.60 -24.22
C GLY A 332 2.83 37.92 -24.42
N GLU A 333 3.54 38.29 -25.49
CA GLU A 333 4.93 37.91 -25.75
C GLU A 333 5.89 38.61 -24.77
N GLU A 334 6.79 37.85 -24.14
CA GLU A 334 8.15 38.31 -23.80
C GLU A 334 9.10 37.10 -23.96
N GLU A 335 9.95 37.16 -24.99
CA GLU A 335 10.99 36.18 -25.27
C GLU A 335 12.07 36.23 -24.18
N SER A 336 12.21 35.13 -23.43
CA SER A 336 13.43 34.80 -22.71
C SER A 336 13.90 33.41 -23.17
N GLU A 337 15.22 33.28 -23.36
CA GLU A 337 15.89 32.11 -23.94
C GLU A 337 15.44 30.77 -23.33
N PRO A 338 15.42 29.66 -24.10
CA PRO A 338 14.81 28.43 -23.65
C PRO A 338 15.70 27.74 -22.61
N VAL A 339 15.47 28.04 -21.34
CA VAL A 339 15.79 27.11 -20.25
C VAL A 339 14.99 25.85 -20.60
N VAL A 340 15.66 24.72 -20.86
CA VAL A 340 14.97 23.47 -21.23
C VAL A 340 13.95 23.17 -20.13
N ALA A 341 12.70 23.53 -20.39
CA ALA A 341 11.62 23.39 -19.43
C ALA A 341 11.46 21.89 -19.22
N THR A 342 11.89 21.41 -18.06
CA THR A 342 11.64 20.01 -17.72
C THR A 342 10.12 19.81 -17.73
N ARG A 343 9.65 18.62 -18.11
CA ARG A 343 8.21 18.32 -18.07
C ARG A 343 7.66 18.24 -16.64
N ILE A 344 8.54 18.35 -15.63
CA ILE A 344 8.24 18.29 -14.22
C ILE A 344 8.13 19.71 -13.69
N LYS A 345 6.98 20.06 -13.12
CA LYS A 345 6.75 21.39 -12.53
C LYS A 345 7.78 21.65 -11.42
N ASP A 346 8.16 22.92 -11.30
CA ASP A 346 9.01 23.45 -10.23
C ASP A 346 10.35 22.69 -10.09
N ALA A 347 10.88 22.22 -11.22
CA ALA A 347 12.10 21.45 -11.29
C ALA A 347 13.04 21.93 -12.42
N ARG A 348 14.34 21.87 -12.16
CA ARG A 348 15.41 22.08 -13.15
C ARG A 348 16.11 20.77 -13.49
N VAL A 349 16.80 20.71 -14.63
CA VAL A 349 17.69 19.59 -14.95
C VAL A 349 18.78 19.49 -13.87
N ALA A 350 19.10 18.27 -13.44
CA ALA A 350 20.17 18.04 -12.48
C ALA A 350 21.54 18.33 -13.09
N VAL A 351 22.45 18.84 -12.27
CA VAL A 351 23.88 19.01 -12.57
C VAL A 351 24.71 18.05 -11.71
N GLU A 352 26.00 17.91 -12.04
CA GLU A 352 26.89 16.94 -11.38
C GLU A 352 26.94 17.09 -9.85
N THR A 353 26.93 18.33 -9.34
CA THR A 353 26.99 18.60 -7.89
C THR A 353 25.73 18.19 -7.13
N ASP A 354 24.58 18.03 -7.81
CA ASP A 354 23.35 17.52 -7.20
C ASP A 354 23.47 16.04 -6.82
N GLY A 355 24.45 15.33 -7.36
CA GLY A 355 24.83 13.99 -6.94
C GLY A 355 23.78 12.91 -7.24
N LEU A 356 22.93 13.12 -8.25
CA LEU A 356 22.07 12.04 -8.73
C LEU A 356 22.93 10.90 -9.31
N LEU A 357 22.45 9.67 -9.19
CA LEU A 357 23.14 8.46 -9.65
C LEU A 357 23.14 8.40 -11.17
N THR A 358 24.29 8.03 -11.74
CA THR A 358 24.37 7.63 -13.16
C THR A 358 23.58 6.33 -13.39
N ASN A 359 23.50 5.88 -14.65
CA ASN A 359 22.84 4.60 -14.94
C ASN A 359 23.60 3.43 -14.30
N GLU A 360 24.93 3.49 -14.31
CA GLU A 360 25.82 2.49 -13.74
C GLU A 360 25.68 2.44 -12.23
N GLU A 361 25.75 3.59 -11.55
CA GLU A 361 25.58 3.67 -10.10
C GLU A 361 24.17 3.26 -9.66
N MET A 362 23.14 3.56 -10.48
CA MET A 362 21.79 3.07 -10.25
C MET A 362 21.73 1.54 -10.32
N LEU A 363 22.41 0.91 -11.28
CA LEU A 363 22.50 -0.56 -11.37
C LEU A 363 23.25 -1.14 -10.16
N GLU A 364 24.36 -0.53 -9.77
CA GLU A 364 25.17 -0.92 -8.61
C GLU A 364 24.37 -0.87 -7.30
N LEU A 365 23.49 0.13 -7.12
CA LEU A 365 22.62 0.21 -5.95
C LEU A 365 21.73 -1.04 -5.80
N PHE A 366 21.34 -1.67 -6.91
CA PHE A 366 20.56 -2.90 -6.91
C PHE A 366 21.41 -4.18 -6.91
N ASP A 367 22.69 -4.10 -7.28
CA ASP A 367 23.61 -5.23 -7.35
C ASP A 367 24.14 -5.65 -5.97
N THR A 368 23.22 -6.18 -5.18
CA THR A 368 23.46 -6.68 -3.81
C THR A 368 23.77 -8.18 -3.79
N GLY A 369 23.95 -8.82 -4.96
CA GLY A 369 24.10 -10.27 -5.10
C GLY A 369 22.81 -11.09 -4.98
N GLU A 370 21.70 -10.45 -4.60
CA GLU A 370 20.41 -11.12 -4.35
C GLU A 370 19.29 -10.46 -5.15
N LYS A 371 18.38 -11.24 -5.73
CA LYS A 371 17.30 -10.73 -6.59
C LYS A 371 15.96 -10.87 -5.88
N ALA A 372 15.09 -9.88 -6.05
CA ALA A 372 13.73 -9.98 -5.54
C ALA A 372 12.86 -10.72 -6.56
N ARG A 373 11.99 -11.62 -6.09
CA ARG A 373 10.90 -12.23 -6.85
C ARG A 373 9.54 -11.77 -6.37
N SER A 374 8.58 -11.72 -7.29
CA SER A 374 7.21 -11.30 -6.94
C SER A 374 6.37 -12.53 -6.69
N ALA A 375 5.66 -12.54 -5.56
CA ALA A 375 4.80 -13.65 -5.19
C ALA A 375 3.65 -13.83 -6.20
N TYR A 376 3.04 -12.73 -6.65
CA TYR A 376 1.90 -12.77 -7.56
C TYR A 376 2.32 -13.09 -9.00
N ASP A 377 3.38 -12.44 -9.53
CA ASP A 377 3.90 -12.77 -10.87
C ASP A 377 4.31 -14.26 -10.96
N GLU A 378 4.85 -14.84 -9.88
CA GLU A 378 5.23 -16.25 -9.85
C GLU A 378 4.01 -17.19 -9.85
N ILE A 379 3.07 -17.01 -8.91
CA ILE A 379 1.95 -17.94 -8.75
C ILE A 379 0.97 -17.85 -9.93
N LEU A 380 0.67 -16.65 -10.40
CA LEU A 380 -0.26 -16.45 -11.52
C LEU A 380 0.34 -16.91 -12.84
N LYS A 381 1.66 -16.77 -13.05
CA LYS A 381 2.31 -17.38 -14.22
C LYS A 381 2.08 -18.89 -14.31
N GLN A 382 2.07 -19.56 -13.17
CA GLN A 382 1.92 -21.02 -13.10
C GLN A 382 0.45 -21.45 -13.16
N SER A 383 -0.46 -20.66 -12.58
CA SER A 383 -1.81 -21.11 -12.29
C SER A 383 -2.93 -20.37 -13.03
N ALA A 384 -2.68 -19.21 -13.64
CA ALA A 384 -3.75 -18.31 -14.08
C ALA A 384 -4.77 -18.98 -15.02
N ASN A 385 -4.33 -19.83 -15.95
CA ASN A 385 -5.24 -20.59 -16.82
C ASN A 385 -6.13 -21.58 -16.04
N GLN A 386 -5.58 -22.22 -15.02
CA GLN A 386 -6.28 -23.23 -14.21
C GLN A 386 -7.21 -22.59 -13.17
N THR A 387 -6.86 -21.41 -12.68
CA THR A 387 -7.60 -20.67 -11.65
C THR A 387 -8.56 -19.64 -12.24
N GLY A 388 -8.66 -19.58 -13.57
CA GLY A 388 -9.50 -18.65 -14.31
C GLY A 388 -9.00 -17.20 -14.32
N GLU A 389 -7.79 -16.92 -13.87
CA GLU A 389 -7.21 -15.55 -13.75
C GLU A 389 -6.40 -15.12 -14.99
N ALA A 390 -6.38 -15.90 -16.07
CA ALA A 390 -5.58 -15.60 -17.26
C ALA A 390 -5.95 -14.27 -17.94
N ASP A 391 -7.20 -13.85 -17.80
CA ASP A 391 -7.74 -12.56 -18.24
C ASP A 391 -7.70 -11.48 -17.14
N ASN A 392 -7.13 -11.78 -15.95
CA ASN A 392 -7.07 -10.89 -14.79
C ASN A 392 -5.63 -10.54 -14.37
N VAL A 393 -4.70 -10.53 -15.34
CA VAL A 393 -3.30 -10.17 -15.15
C VAL A 393 -2.90 -8.96 -16.00
N VAL A 394 -1.75 -8.35 -15.70
CA VAL A 394 -1.24 -7.19 -16.44
C VAL A 394 -1.12 -7.45 -17.94
N SER A 395 -0.62 -8.62 -18.35
CA SER A 395 -0.50 -8.97 -19.78
C SER A 395 -1.82 -9.19 -20.53
N ALA A 396 -2.94 -9.30 -19.80
CA ALA A 396 -4.27 -9.33 -20.39
C ALA A 396 -4.74 -7.92 -20.79
N ARG A 397 -4.43 -6.89 -19.99
CA ARG A 397 -4.73 -5.48 -20.30
C ARG A 397 -3.67 -4.83 -21.20
N ASP A 398 -2.41 -5.26 -21.10
CA ASP A 398 -1.29 -4.75 -21.89
C ASP A 398 -0.52 -5.91 -22.55
N PRO A 399 -0.86 -6.25 -23.81
CA PRO A 399 -0.20 -7.34 -24.52
C PRO A 399 1.32 -7.16 -24.70
N SER A 400 1.85 -5.94 -24.60
CA SER A 400 3.31 -5.67 -24.72
C SER A 400 4.10 -6.26 -23.55
N MET A 401 3.44 -6.57 -22.44
CA MET A 401 4.04 -7.20 -21.28
C MET A 401 4.24 -8.71 -21.42
N LYS A 402 3.63 -9.37 -22.42
CA LYS A 402 3.74 -10.82 -22.58
C LYS A 402 5.21 -11.28 -22.65
N GLY A 403 5.56 -12.24 -21.81
CA GLY A 403 6.93 -12.77 -21.71
C GLY A 403 7.90 -11.95 -20.86
N ARG A 404 7.54 -10.73 -20.43
CA ARG A 404 8.35 -9.89 -19.54
C ARG A 404 8.12 -10.28 -18.07
N LYS A 405 9.08 -9.94 -17.20
CA LYS A 405 8.83 -10.05 -15.74
C LYS A 405 7.70 -9.09 -15.37
N GLY A 406 6.80 -9.54 -14.51
CA GLY A 406 5.64 -8.77 -14.09
C GLY A 406 4.42 -8.87 -15.02
N ALA A 407 4.51 -9.65 -16.10
CA ALA A 407 3.40 -9.91 -17.02
C ALA A 407 2.18 -10.55 -16.33
N ASN A 408 2.42 -11.27 -15.22
CA ASN A 408 1.40 -12.02 -14.50
C ASN A 408 1.05 -11.36 -13.16
N GLU A 409 1.52 -10.14 -12.90
CA GLU A 409 1.04 -9.37 -11.75
C GLU A 409 -0.48 -9.14 -11.85
N PRO A 410 -1.16 -8.86 -10.73
CA PRO A 410 -2.58 -8.54 -10.72
C PRO A 410 -2.92 -7.45 -11.73
N MET A 411 -4.04 -7.60 -12.43
CA MET A 411 -4.47 -6.56 -13.38
C MET A 411 -4.60 -5.20 -12.70
N TRP A 412 -5.08 -5.14 -11.45
CA TRP A 412 -5.19 -3.89 -10.71
C TRP A 412 -4.84 -4.11 -9.24
N SER A 413 -4.14 -3.14 -8.66
CA SER A 413 -4.00 -2.99 -7.21
C SER A 413 -4.44 -1.61 -6.72
N CYS A 414 -4.45 -0.61 -7.61
CA CYS A 414 -5.01 0.73 -7.41
C CYS A 414 -6.03 1.01 -8.53
N PHE A 415 -7.24 1.44 -8.19
CA PHE A 415 -8.32 1.59 -9.15
C PHE A 415 -9.22 2.79 -8.81
N THR A 416 -9.04 3.89 -9.53
CA THR A 416 -9.86 5.10 -9.41
C THR A 416 -10.58 5.42 -10.72
N HIS A 417 -11.34 6.52 -10.71
CA HIS A 417 -11.99 7.03 -11.90
C HIS A 417 -10.98 7.47 -12.98
N TYR A 418 -9.87 8.08 -12.56
CA TYR A 418 -8.90 8.71 -13.47
C TYR A 418 -7.71 7.81 -13.82
N TRP A 419 -7.30 6.93 -12.92
CA TRP A 419 -6.17 6.03 -13.15
C TRP A 419 -6.44 4.64 -12.58
N ARG A 420 -5.86 3.65 -13.24
CA ARG A 420 -5.97 2.24 -12.87
C ARG A 420 -4.60 1.63 -13.09
N SER A 421 -4.04 1.08 -12.04
CA SER A 421 -2.61 0.73 -12.00
C SER A 421 -2.37 -0.51 -11.16
N THR A 422 -1.20 -1.11 -11.33
CA THR A 422 -0.65 -2.16 -10.47
C THR A 422 0.57 -1.58 -9.79
N LEU A 423 0.45 -1.25 -8.51
CA LEU A 423 1.43 -0.49 -7.71
C LEU A 423 1.84 -1.21 -6.43
N ASP A 424 1.01 -2.13 -5.95
CA ASP A 424 1.22 -2.91 -4.74
C ASP A 424 1.83 -4.25 -5.08
N TYR A 425 2.82 -4.67 -4.30
CA TYR A 425 3.53 -5.92 -4.53
C TYR A 425 3.85 -6.64 -3.23
N ILE A 426 4.05 -7.96 -3.31
CA ILE A 426 4.70 -8.77 -2.29
C ILE A 426 5.96 -9.36 -2.94
N PHE A 427 7.09 -8.70 -2.74
CA PHE A 427 8.39 -9.18 -3.18
C PHE A 427 9.06 -10.04 -2.09
N ILE A 428 9.82 -11.05 -2.53
CA ILE A 428 10.57 -11.95 -1.69
C ILE A 428 12.03 -11.94 -2.16
N VAL A 429 12.97 -11.71 -1.25
CA VAL A 429 14.39 -11.96 -1.47
C VAL A 429 14.73 -13.24 -0.72
N ASP A 430 15.11 -14.26 -1.48
CA ASP A 430 15.47 -15.57 -0.95
C ASP A 430 16.76 -15.49 -0.11
N PRO A 431 16.93 -16.37 0.89
CA PRO A 431 18.15 -16.41 1.67
C PRO A 431 19.36 -16.77 0.78
N PRO A 432 20.57 -16.23 1.07
CA PRO A 432 21.79 -16.52 0.32
C PRO A 432 22.07 -18.02 0.15
N GLU A 433 21.83 -18.83 1.18
CA GLU A 433 22.07 -20.27 1.15
C GLU A 433 20.96 -21.08 0.46
N LYS A 434 19.82 -20.45 0.11
CA LYS A 434 18.66 -21.02 -0.60
C LYS A 434 18.02 -22.29 -0.01
N LYS A 435 18.57 -22.91 1.03
CA LYS A 435 18.04 -24.12 1.69
C LYS A 435 16.65 -23.91 2.28
N ASP A 436 16.37 -22.68 2.71
CA ASP A 436 15.09 -22.26 3.29
C ASP A 436 14.34 -21.25 2.40
N ALA A 437 14.54 -21.32 1.07
CA ALA A 437 13.79 -20.49 0.14
C ALA A 437 12.28 -20.77 0.25
N VAL A 438 11.52 -19.71 0.50
CA VAL A 438 10.08 -19.78 0.73
C VAL A 438 9.35 -19.97 -0.60
N GLN A 439 8.32 -20.81 -0.67
CA GLN A 439 7.46 -20.93 -1.85
C GLN A 439 6.16 -20.18 -1.67
N VAL A 440 5.58 -19.73 -2.78
CA VAL A 440 4.23 -19.15 -2.81
C VAL A 440 3.24 -20.29 -3.01
N LEU A 441 2.49 -20.62 -1.97
CA LEU A 441 1.60 -21.77 -1.95
C LEU A 441 0.21 -21.43 -2.47
N ASP A 442 -0.30 -20.24 -2.13
CA ASP A 442 -1.62 -19.74 -2.52
C ASP A 442 -1.61 -18.21 -2.50
N ALA A 443 -2.59 -17.59 -3.14
CA ALA A 443 -2.79 -16.14 -3.05
C ALA A 443 -4.26 -15.79 -3.16
N LEU A 444 -4.63 -14.64 -2.58
CA LEU A 444 -5.95 -14.07 -2.72
C LEU A 444 -6.14 -13.55 -4.15
N LYS A 445 -7.23 -13.94 -4.83
CA LYS A 445 -7.51 -13.47 -6.18
C LYS A 445 -7.62 -11.94 -6.22
N SER A 446 -7.16 -11.34 -7.31
CA SER A 446 -7.34 -9.92 -7.56
C SER A 446 -8.80 -9.61 -7.88
N ALA A 447 -9.26 -8.44 -7.45
CA ALA A 447 -10.60 -7.98 -7.80
C ALA A 447 -10.72 -7.80 -9.33
N ARG A 448 -11.83 -8.28 -9.89
CA ARG A 448 -12.14 -8.17 -11.32
C ARG A 448 -12.57 -6.74 -11.67
N THR A 449 -12.22 -6.28 -12.87
CA THR A 449 -12.54 -4.92 -13.37
C THR A 449 -14.04 -4.60 -13.23
N GLU A 450 -14.91 -5.56 -13.55
CA GLU A 450 -16.36 -5.41 -13.52
C GLU A 450 -16.88 -5.17 -12.09
N VAL A 451 -16.20 -5.78 -11.11
CA VAL A 451 -16.51 -5.60 -9.69
C VAL A 451 -16.00 -4.25 -9.19
N LEU A 452 -14.88 -3.76 -9.70
CA LEU A 452 -14.32 -2.45 -9.33
C LEU A 452 -15.15 -1.28 -9.90
N GLY A 453 -15.85 -1.49 -11.02
CA GLY A 453 -16.78 -0.51 -11.61
C GLY A 453 -16.08 0.77 -12.07
N ASP A 454 -16.61 1.93 -11.68
CA ASP A 454 -16.11 3.24 -12.14
C ASP A 454 -14.96 3.82 -11.30
N GLY A 455 -14.59 3.16 -10.20
CA GLY A 455 -13.59 3.66 -9.27
C GLY A 455 -13.87 3.27 -7.82
N LEU A 456 -12.80 3.25 -7.04
CA LEU A 456 -12.81 3.12 -5.58
C LEU A 456 -12.37 4.45 -4.93
N PRO A 457 -12.65 4.69 -3.63
CA PRO A 457 -13.41 3.84 -2.69
C PRO A 457 -14.91 3.74 -2.99
N ARG A 458 -15.56 2.64 -2.58
CA ARG A 458 -17.01 2.45 -2.71
C ARG A 458 -17.59 1.62 -1.56
N LEU A 459 -18.73 2.04 -1.02
CA LEU A 459 -19.39 1.38 0.11
C LEU A 459 -19.65 -0.09 -0.22
N ARG A 460 -19.42 -0.95 0.78
CA ARG A 460 -19.61 -2.41 0.68
C ARG A 460 -18.66 -3.13 -0.29
N ILE A 461 -17.74 -2.41 -0.94
CA ILE A 461 -16.76 -2.96 -1.88
C ILE A 461 -15.34 -2.76 -1.37
N SER A 462 -14.86 -1.52 -1.29
CA SER A 462 -13.55 -1.19 -0.71
C SER A 462 -13.55 0.22 -0.12
N PRO A 463 -12.97 0.43 1.08
CA PRO A 463 -12.83 1.76 1.70
C PRO A 463 -11.54 2.50 1.28
N SER A 464 -10.74 1.90 0.39
CA SER A 464 -9.53 2.47 -0.18
C SER A 464 -9.62 2.40 -1.70
N ASP A 465 -8.90 3.28 -2.39
CA ASP A 465 -8.67 3.18 -3.83
C ASP A 465 -7.73 2.03 -4.22
N HIS A 466 -7.05 1.44 -3.23
CA HIS A 466 -6.28 0.22 -3.40
C HIS A 466 -7.05 -1.04 -2.97
N VAL A 467 -6.62 -2.18 -3.49
CA VAL A 467 -7.14 -3.51 -3.16
C VAL A 467 -6.04 -4.32 -2.48
N ALA A 468 -6.34 -4.93 -1.32
CA ALA A 468 -5.34 -5.68 -0.57
C ALA A 468 -4.83 -6.90 -1.35
N LEU A 469 -3.53 -7.17 -1.25
CA LEU A 469 -2.90 -8.39 -1.73
C LEU A 469 -2.59 -9.31 -0.56
N ALA A 470 -2.70 -10.63 -0.74
CA ALA A 470 -2.34 -11.60 0.28
C ALA A 470 -1.79 -12.89 -0.33
N ALA A 471 -0.68 -13.37 0.20
CA ALA A 471 -0.01 -14.59 -0.25
C ALA A 471 0.27 -15.53 0.93
N LEU A 472 -0.04 -16.81 0.74
CA LEU A 472 0.36 -17.88 1.65
C LEU A 472 1.74 -18.37 1.24
N LEU A 473 2.68 -18.22 2.15
CA LEU A 473 4.06 -18.58 1.99
C LEU A 473 4.38 -19.83 2.82
N GLY A 474 5.31 -20.67 2.40
CA GLY A 474 5.76 -21.80 3.21
C GLY A 474 6.93 -22.55 2.59
N LYS A 475 7.42 -23.58 3.26
CA LYS A 475 8.44 -24.46 2.67
C LYS A 475 7.78 -25.35 1.61
N GLY A 476 8.35 -25.39 0.42
CA GLY A 476 7.93 -26.37 -0.58
C GLY A 476 8.15 -27.78 -0.07
N THR A 477 7.19 -28.67 -0.30
CA THR A 477 7.54 -30.09 -0.40
C THR A 477 8.48 -30.22 -1.61
N PRO A 478 9.62 -30.92 -1.50
CA PRO A 478 10.30 -31.41 -2.69
C PRO A 478 9.23 -32.18 -3.48
N GLN A 479 8.93 -31.76 -4.71
CA GLN A 479 8.18 -32.63 -5.60
C GLN A 479 9.02 -33.90 -5.73
N ALA A 480 8.47 -35.01 -5.24
CA ALA A 480 9.08 -36.32 -5.29
C ALA A 480 9.16 -36.84 -6.73
#